data_AF-A0AAD4P4W0-F1
#
_entry.id   AF-A0AAD4P4W0-F1
#
_cell.length_a   1.000
_cell.length_b   1.000
_cell.length_c   1.000
_cell.angle_alpha   90.00
_cell.angle_beta   90.00
_cell.angle_gamma   90.00
#
_symmetry.space_group_name_H-M   'P 1'
#
loop_
_entity.id
_entity.type
_entity.pdbx_description
1 polymer ?
#
loop_
_entity_poly.entity_id
_entity_poly.type
_entity_poly.pdbx_seq_one_letter_code
_entity_poly.pdbx_strand_id
1 'polypeptide(L)'
;MADACDPLDFEFEEPIQFSPPPPKKRKKLIGLDDLLDDIQKEKKRLNEKKIKQKKIRKVCDAEDEDEDAEEARLTECVDNCEKEINQINGDEEMPFWGLQVFGNQEKLPQQDYPELKSAFLNPKINPQLELNIEKGEDFLEGLLADGWLLHLVRASGCVEKSIATWTFNLMLYSSKMRLMEAACDFWSTILSIRDKADTSTIKIDWLPRYSDLKRALQTYGFLFDSSSKFSSDINIVPDDSVAAGPPQNIRCWIKCVGFCCQLRDANIIVSTQEAQELVVLIISLFLDRQLVGLAIILHESLLSVINSFKNEEWPNCCEKVAKSLACRFPCNINCLRVVESIVGIDGRSKQLRSAVALQFLATSLKKKICDAEKILISLAAINLKDKKCDLFQMYVYLSLAENWLLFNATLKDKAAIHELWGTCLRNCSSGITITDLRSYASNVRSKASYLLQGSTSK
;
A
#
# COMPACT_ATOMS: atom_id res chain seq x y z
N MET A 1 36.36 17.32 8.58
CA MET A 1 35.39 18.29 9.14
C MET A 1 34.15 17.49 9.45
N ALA A 2 34.00 17.15 10.73
CA ALA A 2 32.84 16.47 11.25
C ALA A 2 31.79 17.55 11.55
N ASP A 3 30.57 17.36 11.07
CA ASP A 3 29.42 18.05 11.65
C ASP A 3 28.26 17.07 11.77
N ALA A 4 27.62 17.17 12.92
CA ALA A 4 26.85 16.12 13.57
C ALA A 4 25.38 16.10 13.10
N CYS A 5 24.87 14.91 12.79
CA CYS A 5 23.44 14.63 12.92
C CYS A 5 23.20 14.17 14.36
N ASP A 6 22.78 15.09 15.24
CA ASP A 6 22.11 14.71 16.48
C ASP A 6 20.64 14.32 16.18
N PRO A 7 20.09 13.29 16.84
CA PRO A 7 18.70 12.86 16.66
C PRO A 7 17.73 13.77 17.43
N LEU A 8 16.57 14.05 16.84
CA LEU A 8 15.49 14.83 17.45
C LEU A 8 14.99 14.15 18.74
N ASP A 9 15.28 14.79 19.87
CA ASP A 9 14.78 14.43 21.20
C ASP A 9 13.34 14.96 21.37
N PHE A 10 12.40 14.07 21.67
CA PHE A 10 10.99 14.38 21.93
C PHE A 10 10.72 14.25 23.43
N GLU A 11 11.28 15.16 24.22
CA GLU A 11 10.78 15.45 25.56
C GLU A 11 10.75 16.98 25.75
N PHE A 12 9.81 17.44 26.58
CA PHE A 12 9.50 18.81 27.02
C PHE A 12 8.36 19.52 26.29
N GLU A 13 7.15 19.27 26.80
CA GLU A 13 6.03 20.22 26.84
C GLU A 13 6.52 21.59 27.33
N GLU A 14 6.25 22.65 26.56
CA GLU A 14 6.50 24.04 26.98
C GLU A 14 5.52 24.46 28.08
N PRO A 15 5.98 24.93 29.26
CA PRO A 15 5.10 25.45 30.28
C PRO A 15 4.65 26.88 29.96
N ILE A 16 3.34 27.08 30.07
CA ILE A 16 2.61 28.36 29.96
C ILE A 16 3.29 29.47 30.78
N GLN A 17 3.56 30.62 30.14
CA GLN A 17 4.10 31.82 30.78
C GLN A 17 3.14 32.39 31.83
N PHE A 18 3.56 32.40 33.10
CA PHE A 18 2.90 33.14 34.18
C PHE A 18 3.48 34.56 34.34
N SER A 19 2.60 35.51 34.67
CA SER A 19 2.79 36.95 34.87
C SER A 19 3.73 37.32 36.05
N PRO A 20 4.22 38.58 36.17
CA PRO A 20 5.32 38.92 37.07
C PRO A 20 4.92 38.97 38.57
N PRO A 21 5.89 38.82 39.50
CA PRO A 21 5.61 38.61 40.92
C PRO A 21 5.22 39.91 41.67
N PRO A 22 4.38 39.83 42.73
CA PRO A 22 3.91 40.99 43.47
C PRO A 22 4.92 41.53 44.51
N PRO A 23 4.84 42.82 44.90
CA PRO A 23 5.79 43.43 45.83
C PRO A 23 5.51 43.04 47.29
N LYS A 24 6.59 42.79 48.04
CA LYS A 24 6.59 42.44 49.48
C LYS A 24 5.93 43.55 50.32
N LYS A 25 4.74 43.30 50.86
CA LYS A 25 4.10 44.17 51.87
C LYS A 25 4.49 43.74 53.30
N ARG A 26 4.97 44.70 54.09
CA ARG A 26 5.26 44.57 55.53
C ARG A 26 3.97 44.19 56.29
N LYS A 27 4.05 43.22 57.21
CA LYS A 27 2.96 42.81 58.09
C LYS A 27 2.52 44.00 58.95
N LYS A 28 1.30 44.52 58.73
CA LYS A 28 0.61 45.38 59.69
C LYS A 28 -0.14 44.49 60.67
N LEU A 29 -0.01 44.80 61.96
CA LEU A 29 -0.79 44.19 63.03
C LEU A 29 -2.25 44.61 62.82
N ILE A 30 -3.15 43.66 62.57
CA ILE A 30 -4.58 43.92 62.34
C ILE A 30 -5.22 44.18 63.72
N GLY A 31 -5.81 45.35 63.91
CA GLY A 31 -6.54 45.69 65.13
C GLY A 31 -7.96 45.12 65.12
N LEU A 32 -8.56 44.96 66.30
CA LEU A 32 -9.96 44.51 66.44
C LEU A 32 -10.97 45.46 65.76
N ASP A 33 -10.65 46.75 65.69
CA ASP A 33 -11.47 47.74 64.99
C ASP A 33 -11.40 47.58 63.45
N ASP A 34 -10.26 47.14 62.91
CA ASP A 34 -10.13 46.84 61.48
C ASP A 34 -11.02 45.64 61.07
N LEU A 35 -11.14 44.64 61.94
CA LEU A 35 -12.00 43.48 61.73
C LEU A 35 -13.50 43.85 61.80
N LEU A 36 -13.88 44.79 62.66
CA LEU A 36 -15.25 45.29 62.74
C LEU A 36 -15.64 46.08 61.48
N ASP A 37 -14.73 46.90 60.96
CA ASP A 37 -14.92 47.63 59.70
C ASP A 37 -15.04 46.68 58.49
N ASP A 38 -14.26 45.60 58.47
CA ASP A 38 -14.36 44.57 57.43
C ASP A 38 -15.68 43.80 57.50
N ILE A 39 -16.18 43.47 58.70
CA ILE A 39 -17.50 42.84 58.88
C ILE A 39 -18.63 43.78 58.44
N GLN A 40 -18.52 45.09 58.74
CA GLN A 40 -19.51 46.07 58.28
C GLN A 40 -19.46 46.26 56.76
N LYS A 41 -18.27 46.28 56.15
CA LYS A 41 -18.10 46.30 54.69
C LYS A 41 -18.66 45.05 54.03
N GLU A 42 -18.43 43.87 54.61
CA GLU A 42 -19.02 42.63 54.10
C GLU A 42 -20.55 42.64 54.20
N LYS A 43 -21.12 43.10 55.32
CA LYS A 43 -22.58 43.26 55.45
C LYS A 43 -23.15 44.25 54.43
N LYS A 44 -22.47 45.37 54.15
CA LYS A 44 -22.86 46.29 53.06
C LYS A 44 -22.77 45.62 51.70
N ARG A 45 -21.69 44.88 51.39
CA ARG A 45 -21.54 44.14 50.14
C ARG A 45 -22.60 43.06 49.96
N LEU A 46 -22.97 42.34 51.02
CA LEU A 46 -24.04 41.33 51.00
C LEU A 46 -25.41 41.98 50.77
N ASN A 47 -25.67 43.14 51.37
CA ASN A 47 -26.90 43.89 51.13
C ASN A 47 -26.96 44.47 49.70
N GLU A 48 -25.84 44.98 49.17
CA GLU A 48 -25.74 45.42 47.78
C GLU A 48 -25.93 44.27 46.80
N LYS A 49 -25.37 43.08 47.07
CA LYS A 49 -25.62 41.87 46.28
C LYS A 49 -27.09 41.44 46.33
N LYS A 50 -27.74 41.51 47.50
CA LYS A 50 -29.18 41.22 47.64
C LYS A 50 -30.06 42.24 46.92
N ILE A 51 -29.68 43.52 46.90
CA ILE A 51 -30.39 44.58 46.15
C ILE A 51 -30.19 44.41 44.64
N LYS A 52 -28.97 44.06 44.20
CA LYS A 52 -28.69 43.74 42.79
C LYS A 52 -29.44 42.49 42.32
N GLN A 53 -29.48 41.42 43.11
CA GLN A 53 -30.29 40.24 42.80
C GLN A 53 -31.79 40.55 42.79
N LYS A 54 -32.31 41.37 43.71
CA LYS A 54 -33.71 41.83 43.67
C LYS A 54 -34.01 42.74 42.47
N LYS A 55 -33.04 43.52 41.98
CA LYS A 55 -33.19 44.34 40.77
C LYS A 55 -33.15 43.49 39.51
N ILE A 56 -32.26 42.49 39.43
CA ILE A 56 -32.22 41.54 38.30
C ILE A 56 -33.54 40.76 38.23
N ARG A 57 -34.05 40.27 39.37
CA ARG A 57 -35.35 39.56 39.42
C ARG A 57 -36.53 40.45 39.02
N LYS A 58 -36.49 41.76 39.31
CA LYS A 58 -37.54 42.72 38.91
C LYS A 58 -37.46 43.18 37.45
N VAL A 59 -36.35 42.92 36.75
CA VAL A 59 -36.20 43.22 35.32
C VAL A 59 -36.59 42.01 34.48
N CYS A 60 -36.37 40.78 34.98
CA CYS A 60 -36.79 39.56 34.28
C CYS A 60 -38.31 39.34 34.24
N ASP A 61 -39.09 39.79 35.25
CA ASP A 61 -40.56 39.63 35.25
C ASP A 61 -41.30 40.49 34.18
N ALA A 62 -40.58 41.15 33.25
CA ALA A 62 -41.16 42.02 32.22
C ALA A 62 -40.69 41.71 30.77
N GLU A 63 -39.83 40.71 30.57
CA GLU A 63 -39.30 40.31 29.25
C GLU A 63 -39.43 38.80 28.97
N ASP A 64 -40.37 38.11 29.64
CA ASP A 64 -40.63 36.67 29.52
C ASP A 64 -41.33 36.24 28.19
N GLU A 65 -41.47 37.13 27.19
CA GLU A 65 -42.08 36.76 25.89
C GLU A 65 -41.07 36.57 24.74
N ASP A 66 -39.78 36.93 24.91
CA ASP A 66 -38.78 36.85 23.82
C ASP A 66 -37.68 35.79 24.04
N GLU A 67 -37.56 35.16 25.21
CA GLU A 67 -36.58 34.09 25.46
C GLU A 67 -36.85 32.84 24.59
N ASP A 68 -38.11 32.42 24.47
CA ASP A 68 -38.50 31.26 23.64
C ASP A 68 -38.22 31.51 22.14
N ALA A 69 -38.31 32.76 21.69
CA ALA A 69 -38.05 33.13 20.29
C ALA A 69 -36.54 33.17 19.99
N GLU A 70 -35.71 33.61 20.93
CA GLU A 70 -34.24 33.54 20.80
C GLU A 70 -33.74 32.10 20.91
N GLU A 71 -34.29 31.28 21.82
CA GLU A 71 -33.95 29.86 21.96
C GLU A 71 -34.38 29.07 20.72
N ALA A 72 -35.56 29.35 20.14
CA ALA A 72 -36.00 28.74 18.89
C ALA A 72 -35.08 29.11 17.71
N ARG A 73 -34.61 30.36 17.62
CA ARG A 73 -33.65 30.79 16.59
C ARG A 73 -32.27 30.16 16.75
N LEU A 74 -31.81 30.01 17.99
CA LEU A 74 -30.57 29.32 18.31
C LEU A 74 -30.69 27.83 17.98
N THR A 75 -31.80 27.20 18.31
CA THR A 75 -32.07 25.78 17.99
C THR A 75 -32.18 25.58 16.49
N GLU A 76 -32.85 26.48 15.76
CA GLU A 76 -32.89 26.45 14.29
C GLU A 76 -31.50 26.66 13.68
N CYS A 77 -30.68 27.53 14.25
CA CYS A 77 -29.30 27.75 13.81
C CYS A 77 -28.40 26.53 14.09
N VAL A 78 -28.55 25.90 15.25
CA VAL A 78 -27.85 24.66 15.62
C VAL A 78 -28.32 23.50 14.74
N ASP A 79 -29.61 23.35 14.49
CA ASP A 79 -30.18 22.33 13.61
C ASP A 79 -29.74 22.54 12.16
N ASN A 80 -29.64 23.79 11.69
CA ASN A 80 -29.12 24.09 10.37
C ASN A 80 -27.61 23.83 10.29
N CYS A 81 -26.85 24.17 11.33
CA CYS A 81 -25.44 23.82 11.43
C CYS A 81 -25.24 22.30 11.51
N GLU A 82 -26.09 21.57 12.21
CA GLU A 82 -26.04 20.11 12.33
C GLU A 82 -26.45 19.45 11.02
N LYS A 83 -27.44 19.97 10.29
CA LYS A 83 -27.78 19.51 8.93
C LYS A 83 -26.68 19.82 7.92
N GLU A 84 -26.03 20.97 8.03
CA GLU A 84 -24.85 21.30 7.22
C GLU A 84 -23.67 20.40 7.61
N ILE A 85 -23.39 20.21 8.89
CA ILE A 85 -22.35 19.31 9.40
C ILE A 85 -22.64 17.87 9.01
N ASN A 86 -23.88 17.40 8.99
CA ASN A 86 -24.23 16.04 8.56
C ASN A 86 -24.25 15.89 7.03
N GLN A 87 -24.40 16.98 6.28
CA GLN A 87 -24.12 17.01 4.83
C GLN A 87 -22.61 17.07 4.54
N ILE A 88 -21.80 17.65 5.45
CA ILE A 88 -20.33 17.74 5.38
C ILE A 88 -19.66 16.45 5.88
N ASN A 89 -20.21 15.84 6.93
CA ASN A 89 -19.92 14.51 7.48
C ASN A 89 -20.75 13.45 6.75
N GLY A 90 -20.89 13.58 5.43
CA GLY A 90 -20.76 12.37 4.65
C GLY A 90 -19.38 11.83 5.01
N ASP A 91 -19.32 10.93 5.99
CA ASP A 91 -18.17 10.07 6.26
C ASP A 91 -17.94 9.24 4.98
N GLU A 92 -17.49 9.88 3.91
CA GLU A 92 -16.81 9.21 2.83
C GLU A 92 -15.43 8.88 3.40
N GLU A 93 -15.42 7.87 4.27
CA GLU A 93 -14.28 7.01 4.52
C GLU A 93 -13.48 6.91 3.23
N MET A 94 -12.17 7.17 3.32
CA MET A 94 -11.27 7.05 2.17
C MET A 94 -11.65 5.78 1.40
N PRO A 95 -12.07 5.90 0.12
CA PRO A 95 -12.81 4.85 -0.56
C PRO A 95 -12.06 3.54 -0.41
N PHE A 96 -12.78 2.51 0.04
CA PHE A 96 -12.18 1.22 0.36
C PHE A 96 -11.32 0.75 -0.82
N TRP A 97 -10.01 0.81 -0.62
CA TRP A 97 -9.05 0.27 -1.57
C TRP A 97 -8.90 -1.22 -1.30
N GLY A 98 -8.55 -1.93 -2.35
CA GLY A 98 -8.37 -3.36 -2.35
C GLY A 98 -9.25 -4.02 -3.40
N LEU A 99 -8.71 -5.05 -4.03
CA LEU A 99 -9.42 -5.91 -4.97
C LEU A 99 -9.26 -7.33 -4.50
N GLN A 100 -10.35 -8.09 -4.48
CA GLN A 100 -10.27 -9.53 -4.28
C GLN A 100 -9.59 -10.14 -5.51
N VAL A 101 -8.38 -10.71 -5.31
CA VAL A 101 -7.65 -11.39 -6.39
C VAL A 101 -7.73 -12.90 -6.30
N PHE A 102 -8.14 -13.43 -5.15
CA PHE A 102 -8.39 -14.86 -4.93
C PHE A 102 -9.88 -15.14 -4.70
N GLY A 103 -10.41 -16.06 -5.50
CA GLY A 103 -11.72 -16.68 -5.29
C GLY A 103 -11.62 -17.99 -4.54
N ASN A 104 -12.43 -18.97 -4.96
CA ASN A 104 -12.45 -20.30 -4.35
C ASN A 104 -11.23 -21.12 -4.81
N GLN A 105 -10.59 -21.79 -3.86
CA GLN A 105 -9.46 -22.68 -4.13
C GLN A 105 -9.96 -24.01 -4.70
N GLU A 106 -9.25 -24.55 -5.69
CA GLU A 106 -9.47 -25.91 -6.17
C GLU A 106 -8.89 -26.92 -5.17
N LYS A 107 -9.35 -28.18 -5.24
CA LYS A 107 -8.73 -29.26 -4.47
C LYS A 107 -7.26 -29.39 -4.87
N LEU A 108 -6.37 -29.26 -3.89
CA LEU A 108 -4.94 -29.43 -4.09
C LEU A 108 -4.67 -30.79 -4.75
N PRO A 109 -3.82 -30.86 -5.78
CA PRO A 109 -3.50 -32.11 -6.44
C PRO A 109 -2.84 -33.06 -5.44
N GLN A 110 -3.50 -34.17 -5.12
CA GLN A 110 -2.86 -35.30 -4.44
C GLN A 110 -1.93 -35.96 -5.46
N GLN A 111 -0.62 -35.79 -5.28
CA GLN A 111 0.39 -36.40 -6.14
C GLN A 111 1.18 -37.43 -5.35
N ASP A 112 1.14 -38.67 -5.83
CA ASP A 112 2.03 -39.74 -5.41
C ASP A 112 3.34 -39.67 -6.21
N TYR A 113 4.49 -39.84 -5.55
CA TYR A 113 5.81 -39.82 -6.18
C TYR A 113 6.49 -41.20 -6.12
N PRO A 114 6.01 -42.20 -6.89
CA PRO A 114 6.59 -43.54 -6.87
C PRO A 114 8.06 -43.57 -7.32
N GLU A 115 8.46 -42.65 -8.21
CA GLU A 115 9.83 -42.49 -8.73
C GLU A 115 10.81 -41.90 -7.70
N LEU A 116 10.31 -41.32 -6.60
CA LEU A 116 11.16 -40.77 -5.55
C LEU A 116 11.90 -41.89 -4.81
N LYS A 117 11.25 -43.03 -4.62
CA LYS A 117 11.82 -44.21 -3.95
C LYS A 117 12.99 -44.81 -4.74
N SER A 118 12.92 -44.81 -6.07
CA SER A 118 14.00 -45.34 -6.93
C SER A 118 15.20 -44.39 -7.04
N ALA A 119 14.99 -43.08 -6.97
CA ALA A 119 16.05 -42.07 -7.03
C ALA A 119 17.06 -42.18 -5.87
N PHE A 120 16.60 -42.48 -4.65
CA PHE A 120 17.49 -42.66 -3.48
C PHE A 120 18.09 -44.06 -3.35
N LEU A 121 17.60 -45.04 -4.14
CA LEU A 121 18.19 -46.39 -4.24
C LEU A 121 19.43 -46.42 -5.15
N ASN A 122 19.85 -45.27 -5.69
CA ASN A 122 21.03 -45.15 -6.54
C ASN A 122 22.28 -45.59 -5.74
N PRO A 123 23.07 -46.57 -6.20
CA PRO A 123 24.17 -47.20 -5.43
C PRO A 123 25.32 -46.26 -5.05
N LYS A 124 25.30 -45.00 -5.49
CA LYS A 124 26.24 -43.95 -5.06
C LYS A 124 25.86 -43.29 -3.72
N ILE A 125 24.58 -43.30 -3.36
CA ILE A 125 24.03 -42.66 -2.14
C ILE A 125 23.73 -43.72 -1.07
N ASN A 126 23.36 -44.92 -1.52
CA ASN A 126 22.96 -46.05 -0.69
C ASN A 126 24.01 -46.56 0.35
N PRO A 127 25.35 -46.46 0.17
CA PRO A 127 26.26 -46.98 1.19
C PRO A 127 26.36 -46.12 2.46
N GLN A 128 25.78 -44.92 2.49
CA GLN A 128 25.82 -44.02 3.66
C GLN A 128 24.49 -43.93 4.42
N LEU A 129 23.39 -44.41 3.84
CA LEU A 129 22.05 -44.26 4.38
C LEU A 129 21.37 -45.63 4.33
N GLU A 130 21.38 -46.36 5.45
CA GLU A 130 20.64 -47.63 5.62
C GLU A 130 19.12 -47.35 5.54
N LEU A 131 18.62 -47.14 4.32
CA LEU A 131 17.25 -46.74 4.04
C LEU A 131 16.29 -47.92 4.19
N ASN A 132 15.43 -47.87 5.21
CA ASN A 132 14.36 -48.84 5.40
C ASN A 132 13.11 -48.45 4.57
N ILE A 133 12.76 -49.30 3.60
CA ILE A 133 11.82 -49.03 2.50
C ILE A 133 10.38 -48.73 2.97
N GLU A 134 10.01 -49.17 4.17
CA GLU A 134 8.64 -49.09 4.69
C GLU A 134 8.23 -47.70 5.21
N LYS A 135 9.16 -46.76 5.42
CA LYS A 135 8.90 -45.37 5.89
C LYS A 135 9.44 -44.28 4.96
N GLY A 136 9.55 -44.59 3.67
CA GLY A 136 10.30 -43.78 2.70
C GLY A 136 9.87 -42.30 2.59
N GLU A 137 8.59 -41.98 2.61
CA GLU A 137 8.12 -40.59 2.46
C GLU A 137 8.38 -39.75 3.71
N ASP A 138 8.03 -40.25 4.91
CA ASP A 138 8.30 -39.56 6.17
C ASP A 138 9.80 -39.32 6.40
N PHE A 139 10.64 -40.28 5.94
CA PHE A 139 12.08 -40.13 6.01
C PHE A 139 12.60 -39.00 5.10
N LEU A 140 12.10 -38.91 3.87
CA LEU A 140 12.51 -37.86 2.93
C LEU A 140 11.99 -36.49 3.35
N GLU A 141 10.75 -36.42 3.84
CA GLU A 141 10.20 -35.23 4.49
C GLU A 141 11.10 -34.77 5.64
N GLY A 142 11.58 -35.70 6.48
CA GLY A 142 12.56 -35.43 7.54
C GLY A 142 13.89 -34.89 7.01
N LEU A 143 14.48 -35.54 5.99
CA LEU A 143 15.73 -35.06 5.38
C LEU A 143 15.61 -33.64 4.81
N LEU A 144 14.48 -33.31 4.20
CA LEU A 144 14.22 -31.97 3.70
C LEU A 144 14.05 -30.98 4.86
N ALA A 145 13.20 -31.30 5.83
CA ALA A 145 12.87 -30.44 6.95
C ALA A 145 14.05 -30.17 7.89
N ASP A 146 14.99 -31.10 7.99
CA ASP A 146 16.21 -30.98 8.80
C ASP A 146 17.41 -30.47 7.97
N GLY A 147 17.23 -30.19 6.68
CA GLY A 147 18.24 -29.60 5.79
C GLY A 147 19.28 -30.60 5.23
N TRP A 148 19.25 -31.87 5.64
CA TRP A 148 20.17 -32.91 5.15
C TRP A 148 20.07 -33.15 3.65
N LEU A 149 18.89 -32.99 3.05
CA LEU A 149 18.72 -33.13 1.61
C LEU A 149 19.60 -32.13 0.83
N LEU A 150 19.71 -30.89 1.32
CA LEU A 150 20.58 -29.88 0.72
C LEU A 150 22.06 -30.27 0.82
N HIS A 151 22.48 -30.88 1.94
CA HIS A 151 23.84 -31.37 2.10
C HIS A 151 24.15 -32.52 1.13
N LEU A 152 23.21 -33.45 0.94
CA LEU A 152 23.34 -34.54 -0.03
C LEU A 152 23.47 -34.02 -1.46
N VAL A 153 22.63 -33.05 -1.86
CA VAL A 153 22.71 -32.40 -3.17
C VAL A 153 24.05 -31.67 -3.37
N ARG A 154 24.57 -31.03 -2.32
CA ARG A 154 25.89 -30.38 -2.37
C ARG A 154 27.02 -31.39 -2.55
N ALA A 155 26.92 -32.55 -1.90
CA ALA A 155 27.90 -33.63 -2.02
C ALA A 155 27.82 -34.35 -3.38
N SER A 156 26.62 -34.59 -3.90
CA SER A 156 26.40 -35.21 -5.21
C SER A 156 26.70 -34.27 -6.38
N GLY A 157 26.57 -32.95 -6.15
CA GLY A 157 26.67 -31.94 -7.19
C GLY A 157 25.49 -31.94 -8.17
N CYS A 158 24.41 -32.68 -7.89
CA CYS A 158 23.24 -32.75 -8.76
C CYS A 158 21.90 -32.85 -8.00
N VAL A 159 20.86 -32.25 -8.59
CA VAL A 159 19.46 -32.41 -8.19
C VAL A 159 18.77 -33.23 -9.28
N GLU A 160 18.45 -34.48 -8.96
CA GLU A 160 17.71 -35.37 -9.84
C GLU A 160 16.28 -34.85 -10.08
N LYS A 161 15.71 -35.16 -11.25
CA LYS A 161 14.39 -34.69 -11.66
C LYS A 161 13.28 -35.02 -10.66
N SER A 162 13.32 -36.22 -10.06
CA SER A 162 12.35 -36.68 -9.07
C SER A 162 12.36 -35.80 -7.80
N ILE A 163 13.57 -35.53 -7.26
CA ILE A 163 13.78 -34.67 -6.09
C ILE A 163 13.36 -33.24 -6.39
N ALA A 164 13.74 -32.71 -7.57
CA ALA A 164 13.36 -31.37 -7.99
C ALA A 164 11.83 -31.23 -8.09
N THR A 165 11.16 -32.15 -8.79
CA THR A 165 9.70 -32.10 -8.96
C THR A 165 8.97 -32.23 -7.63
N TRP A 166 9.40 -33.16 -6.78
CA TRP A 166 8.81 -33.39 -5.46
C TRP A 166 8.94 -32.18 -4.53
N THR A 167 10.16 -31.64 -4.38
CA THR A 167 10.38 -30.44 -3.55
C THR A 167 9.63 -29.22 -4.09
N PHE A 168 9.57 -29.04 -5.42
CA PHE A 168 8.81 -27.95 -6.03
C PHE A 168 7.30 -28.07 -5.73
N ASN A 169 6.73 -29.27 -5.81
CA ASN A 169 5.33 -29.48 -5.49
C ASN A 169 5.04 -29.40 -3.99
N LEU A 170 5.96 -29.80 -3.11
CA LEU A 170 5.82 -29.57 -1.67
C LEU A 170 5.74 -28.07 -1.35
N MET A 171 6.60 -27.27 -1.99
CA MET A 171 6.60 -25.82 -1.83
C MET A 171 5.27 -25.18 -2.27
N LEU A 172 4.63 -25.71 -3.33
CA LEU A 172 3.41 -25.11 -3.90
C LEU A 172 2.12 -25.70 -3.35
N TYR A 173 2.07 -26.97 -2.96
CA TYR A 173 0.82 -27.67 -2.68
C TYR A 173 0.78 -28.38 -1.33
N SER A 174 1.88 -28.40 -0.55
CA SER A 174 1.85 -29.03 0.77
C SER A 174 0.95 -28.26 1.73
N SER A 175 0.18 -28.99 2.54
CA SER A 175 -0.57 -28.44 3.68
C SER A 175 0.27 -28.35 4.96
N LYS A 176 1.48 -28.95 4.96
CA LYS A 176 2.39 -28.94 6.10
C LYS A 176 3.34 -27.74 5.98
N MET A 177 3.11 -26.70 6.78
CA MET A 177 3.91 -25.46 6.78
C MET A 177 5.43 -25.72 6.86
N ARG A 178 5.86 -26.64 7.74
CA ARG A 178 7.29 -26.99 7.90
C ARG A 178 7.93 -27.50 6.61
N LEU A 179 7.23 -28.35 5.85
CA LEU A 179 7.76 -28.89 4.59
C LEU A 179 7.72 -27.87 3.47
N MET A 180 6.67 -27.06 3.45
CA MET A 180 6.52 -25.98 2.49
C MET A 180 7.68 -24.98 2.62
N GLU A 181 8.00 -24.54 3.84
CA GLU A 181 9.11 -23.62 4.11
C GLU A 181 10.46 -24.27 3.82
N ALA A 182 10.69 -25.51 4.26
CA ALA A 182 11.94 -26.22 3.98
C ALA A 182 12.17 -26.43 2.47
N ALA A 183 11.11 -26.74 1.71
CA ALA A 183 11.16 -26.84 0.26
C ALA A 183 11.49 -25.49 -0.40
N CYS A 184 10.90 -24.40 0.10
CA CYS A 184 11.18 -23.05 -0.39
C CYS A 184 12.64 -22.65 -0.13
N ASP A 185 13.16 -22.92 1.07
CA ASP A 185 14.54 -22.62 1.45
C ASP A 185 15.55 -23.48 0.69
N PHE A 186 15.21 -24.75 0.42
CA PHE A 186 15.98 -25.64 -0.45
C PHE A 186 16.15 -25.03 -1.85
N TRP A 187 15.05 -24.62 -2.48
CA TRP A 187 15.08 -23.98 -3.81
C TRP A 187 15.81 -22.63 -3.80
N SER A 188 15.52 -21.78 -2.81
CA SER A 188 16.20 -20.50 -2.64
C SER A 188 17.73 -20.68 -2.58
N THR A 189 18.19 -21.67 -1.81
CA THR A 189 19.63 -21.93 -1.64
C THR A 189 20.26 -22.50 -2.89
N ILE A 190 19.64 -23.48 -3.54
CA ILE A 190 20.18 -24.13 -4.74
C ILE A 190 20.31 -23.13 -5.89
N LEU A 191 19.32 -22.26 -6.08
CA LEU A 191 19.33 -21.29 -7.16
C LEU A 191 20.30 -20.13 -6.87
N SER A 192 20.45 -19.73 -5.60
CA SER A 192 21.44 -18.73 -5.19
C SER A 192 22.89 -19.18 -5.38
N ILE A 193 23.17 -20.49 -5.26
CA ILE A 193 24.53 -21.04 -5.44
C ILE A 193 25.02 -20.89 -6.88
N ARG A 194 24.10 -20.90 -7.86
CA ARG A 194 24.44 -20.79 -9.28
C ARG A 194 25.03 -19.44 -9.68
N ASP A 195 24.78 -18.39 -8.89
CA ASP A 195 25.21 -17.02 -9.18
C ASP A 195 26.66 -16.73 -8.72
N LYS A 196 27.23 -17.57 -7.84
CA LYS A 196 28.59 -17.39 -7.34
C LYS A 196 29.60 -18.05 -8.29
N ALA A 197 30.34 -17.22 -9.03
CA ALA A 197 31.32 -17.60 -10.05
C ALA A 197 32.40 -18.61 -9.62
N ASP A 198 32.59 -18.84 -8.31
CA ASP A 198 33.66 -19.69 -7.76
C ASP A 198 33.17 -20.98 -7.05
N THR A 199 31.87 -21.29 -7.07
CA THR A 199 31.34 -22.53 -6.48
C THR A 199 30.84 -23.51 -7.54
N SER A 200 31.22 -24.78 -7.38
CA SER A 200 30.78 -25.92 -8.20
C SER A 200 29.29 -25.83 -8.53
N THR A 201 28.97 -25.58 -9.81
CA THR A 201 27.60 -25.42 -10.27
C THR A 201 26.84 -26.73 -10.05
N ILE A 202 25.85 -26.72 -9.17
CA ILE A 202 24.96 -27.86 -8.97
C ILE A 202 24.18 -28.08 -10.27
N LYS A 203 24.26 -29.28 -10.84
CA LYS A 203 23.48 -29.65 -12.03
C LYS A 203 22.04 -29.94 -11.62
N ILE A 204 21.08 -29.20 -12.16
CA ILE A 204 19.65 -29.41 -11.90
C ILE A 204 19.04 -30.08 -13.12
N ASP A 205 18.56 -31.32 -12.98
CA ASP A 205 18.03 -32.10 -14.11
C ASP A 205 16.60 -31.67 -14.53
N TRP A 206 15.90 -30.91 -13.70
CA TRP A 206 14.57 -30.37 -13.99
C TRP A 206 14.35 -29.00 -13.35
N LEU A 207 13.80 -28.06 -14.12
CA LEU A 207 13.43 -26.73 -13.67
C LEU A 207 11.95 -26.47 -13.95
N PRO A 208 11.27 -25.70 -13.09
CA PRO A 208 9.87 -25.35 -13.30
C PRO A 208 9.71 -24.47 -14.53
N ARG A 209 8.56 -24.53 -15.17
CA ARG A 209 8.17 -23.62 -16.26
C ARG A 209 7.16 -22.60 -15.75
N TYR A 210 7.00 -21.50 -16.47
CA TYR A 210 5.92 -20.54 -16.19
C TYR A 210 4.54 -21.21 -16.11
N SER A 211 4.26 -22.22 -16.95
CA SER A 211 3.00 -22.98 -16.90
C SER A 211 2.75 -23.64 -15.54
N ASP A 212 3.80 -24.05 -14.82
CA ASP A 212 3.69 -24.67 -13.51
C ASP A 212 3.31 -23.64 -12.45
N LEU A 213 3.93 -22.45 -12.50
CA LEU A 213 3.61 -21.32 -11.63
C LEU A 213 2.20 -20.79 -11.88
N LYS A 214 1.80 -20.67 -13.15
CA LYS A 214 0.46 -20.22 -13.54
C LYS A 214 -0.61 -21.20 -13.08
N ARG A 215 -0.38 -22.50 -13.25
CA ARG A 215 -1.26 -23.56 -12.77
C ARG A 215 -1.43 -23.53 -11.26
N ALA A 216 -0.35 -23.30 -10.50
CA ALA A 216 -0.45 -23.16 -9.05
C ALA A 216 -1.37 -22.00 -8.65
N LEU A 217 -1.22 -20.83 -9.26
CA LEU A 217 -2.13 -19.70 -9.04
C LEU A 217 -3.59 -20.03 -9.39
N GLN A 218 -3.82 -20.79 -10.46
CA GLN A 218 -5.17 -21.25 -10.83
C GLN A 218 -5.77 -22.14 -9.74
N THR A 219 -5.01 -23.12 -9.24
CA THR A 219 -5.42 -23.98 -8.12
C THR A 219 -5.69 -23.17 -6.86
N TYR A 220 -4.92 -22.10 -6.63
CA TYR A 220 -5.14 -21.16 -5.53
C TYR A 220 -6.39 -20.27 -5.70
N GLY A 221 -7.09 -20.35 -6.83
CA GLY A 221 -8.26 -19.54 -7.11
C GLY A 221 -7.96 -18.13 -7.62
N PHE A 222 -6.77 -17.87 -8.19
CA PHE A 222 -6.40 -16.54 -8.69
C PHE A 222 -7.28 -16.11 -9.88
N LEU A 223 -7.79 -14.88 -9.82
CA LEU A 223 -8.68 -14.30 -10.82
C LEU A 223 -7.90 -13.54 -11.90
N PHE A 224 -7.60 -14.21 -13.02
CA PHE A 224 -6.83 -13.60 -14.12
C PHE A 224 -7.61 -12.48 -14.85
N ASP A 225 -8.90 -12.64 -15.16
CA ASP A 225 -9.63 -11.71 -16.03
C ASP A 225 -10.67 -10.89 -15.24
N SER A 226 -10.21 -10.02 -14.36
CA SER A 226 -11.11 -9.36 -13.41
C SER A 226 -11.63 -7.98 -13.86
N SER A 227 -11.34 -7.52 -15.08
CA SER A 227 -11.78 -6.19 -15.54
C SER A 227 -13.30 -5.99 -15.51
N SER A 228 -14.10 -7.07 -15.55
CA SER A 228 -15.58 -7.00 -15.57
C SER A 228 -16.27 -7.35 -14.24
N LYS A 229 -15.54 -7.81 -13.21
CA LYS A 229 -16.12 -8.28 -11.95
C LYS A 229 -15.92 -7.33 -10.76
N PHE A 230 -15.18 -6.24 -10.95
CA PHE A 230 -14.97 -5.23 -9.90
C PHE A 230 -16.12 -4.23 -9.76
N SER A 231 -17.23 -4.44 -10.49
CA SER A 231 -18.46 -3.68 -10.39
C SER A 231 -19.56 -4.56 -9.80
N SER A 232 -20.28 -4.00 -8.83
CA SER A 232 -21.47 -4.50 -8.13
C SER A 232 -21.29 -5.59 -7.05
N ASP A 233 -21.68 -5.15 -5.85
CA ASP A 233 -22.22 -5.88 -4.70
C ASP A 233 -21.36 -6.99 -4.07
N ILE A 234 -20.86 -6.65 -2.87
CA ILE A 234 -20.48 -7.61 -1.83
C ILE A 234 -21.74 -8.41 -1.48
N ASN A 235 -22.07 -9.41 -2.30
CA ASN A 235 -23.01 -10.45 -1.90
C ASN A 235 -22.27 -11.33 -0.90
N ILE A 236 -22.54 -11.10 0.38
CA ILE A 236 -22.25 -12.04 1.45
C ILE A 236 -23.07 -13.30 1.15
N VAL A 237 -22.46 -14.24 0.44
CA VAL A 237 -23.01 -15.59 0.29
C VAL A 237 -22.72 -16.35 1.59
N PRO A 238 -23.68 -17.10 2.17
CA PRO A 238 -23.48 -17.80 3.43
C PRO A 238 -22.55 -18.99 3.24
N ASP A 239 -21.50 -19.03 4.07
CA ASP A 239 -21.07 -20.15 4.92
C ASP A 239 -21.33 -21.57 4.36
N ASP A 240 -20.44 -22.02 3.45
CA ASP A 240 -20.06 -23.45 3.29
C ASP A 240 -18.94 -23.72 2.26
N SER A 241 -18.27 -22.70 1.70
CA SER A 241 -17.19 -22.93 0.72
C SER A 241 -15.79 -22.93 1.36
N VAL A 242 -15.07 -24.03 1.09
CA VAL A 242 -13.61 -24.23 1.30
C VAL A 242 -12.82 -22.92 1.13
N ALA A 243 -12.27 -22.44 2.25
CA ALA A 243 -11.33 -21.31 2.42
C ALA A 243 -11.26 -20.31 1.25
N ALA A 244 -12.12 -19.29 1.27
CA ALA A 244 -11.95 -18.10 0.44
C ALA A 244 -10.75 -17.29 0.95
N GLY A 245 -9.82 -16.94 0.06
CA GLY A 245 -8.63 -16.15 0.39
C GLY A 245 -7.33 -16.74 -0.17
N PRO A 246 -6.20 -16.02 -0.06
CA PRO A 246 -4.93 -16.52 -0.53
C PRO A 246 -4.51 -17.76 0.28
N PRO A 247 -3.96 -18.79 -0.37
CA PRO A 247 -3.50 -19.98 0.35
C PRO A 247 -2.24 -19.69 1.15
N GLN A 248 -1.97 -20.52 2.16
CA GLN A 248 -0.74 -20.44 2.96
C GLN A 248 0.53 -20.49 2.09
N ASN A 249 0.45 -21.19 0.97
CA ASN A 249 1.57 -21.43 0.06
C ASN A 249 1.88 -20.23 -0.86
N ILE A 250 1.06 -19.18 -0.85
CA ILE A 250 1.28 -17.99 -1.68
C ILE A 250 2.63 -17.34 -1.38
N ARG A 251 3.07 -17.35 -0.12
CA ARG A 251 4.37 -16.79 0.29
C ARG A 251 5.51 -17.49 -0.43
N CYS A 252 5.45 -18.81 -0.51
CA CYS A 252 6.44 -19.64 -1.18
C CYS A 252 6.36 -19.49 -2.69
N TRP A 253 5.16 -19.31 -3.25
CA TRP A 253 4.96 -18.96 -4.67
C TRP A 253 5.54 -17.60 -5.04
N ILE A 254 5.46 -16.59 -4.18
CA ILE A 254 6.06 -15.27 -4.44
C ILE A 254 7.59 -15.37 -4.43
N LYS A 255 8.17 -16.00 -3.40
CA LYS A 255 9.62 -16.27 -3.35
C LYS A 255 10.07 -17.04 -4.59
N CYS A 256 9.40 -18.17 -4.85
CA CYS A 256 9.07 -18.73 -6.15
C CYS A 256 9.61 -18.01 -7.40
N VAL A 257 8.78 -17.04 -7.78
CA VAL A 257 8.95 -16.19 -8.93
C VAL A 257 10.23 -15.36 -8.84
N GLY A 258 10.53 -14.80 -7.66
CA GLY A 258 11.73 -14.00 -7.43
C GLY A 258 13.01 -14.75 -7.83
N PHE A 259 13.22 -15.95 -7.28
CA PHE A 259 14.43 -16.73 -7.59
C PHE A 259 14.44 -17.30 -9.02
N CYS A 260 13.28 -17.65 -9.57
CA CYS A 260 13.15 -18.06 -10.97
C CYS A 260 13.58 -16.95 -11.94
N CYS A 261 13.25 -15.69 -11.64
CA CYS A 261 13.60 -14.54 -12.47
C CYS A 261 15.06 -14.12 -12.35
N GLN A 262 15.72 -14.35 -11.20
CA GLN A 262 17.17 -14.14 -11.06
C GLN A 262 17.98 -15.04 -12.03
N LEU A 263 17.46 -16.21 -12.38
CA LEU A 263 18.10 -17.15 -13.30
C LEU A 263 17.77 -16.93 -14.78
N ARG A 264 16.97 -15.91 -15.10
CA ARG A 264 16.49 -15.65 -16.47
C ARG A 264 17.62 -15.38 -17.46
N ASP A 265 18.79 -14.93 -17.01
CA ASP A 265 19.96 -14.71 -17.89
C ASP A 265 20.36 -15.96 -18.69
N ALA A 266 19.95 -17.16 -18.25
CA ALA A 266 20.17 -18.41 -18.98
C ALA A 266 18.99 -18.88 -19.87
N ASN A 267 17.91 -18.10 -20.03
CA ASN A 267 16.69 -18.44 -20.80
C ASN A 267 15.95 -19.74 -20.38
N ILE A 268 16.20 -20.28 -19.18
CA ILE A 268 15.77 -21.66 -18.87
C ILE A 268 14.31 -21.75 -18.35
N ILE A 269 13.79 -20.69 -17.72
CA ILE A 269 12.57 -20.78 -16.89
C ILE A 269 11.41 -19.93 -17.44
N VAL A 270 11.68 -18.70 -17.88
CA VAL A 270 10.64 -17.69 -18.21
C VAL A 270 11.05 -16.88 -19.45
N SER A 271 10.19 -16.84 -20.46
CA SER A 271 10.33 -15.97 -21.63
C SER A 271 10.05 -14.49 -21.31
N THR A 272 10.38 -13.56 -22.21
CA THR A 272 10.07 -12.13 -22.03
C THR A 272 8.58 -11.87 -21.82
N GLN A 273 7.71 -12.56 -22.57
CA GLN A 273 6.27 -12.38 -22.46
C GLN A 273 5.73 -12.88 -21.11
N GLU A 274 6.22 -14.04 -20.66
CA GLU A 274 5.83 -14.61 -19.37
C GLU A 274 6.35 -13.75 -18.21
N ALA A 275 7.53 -13.15 -18.33
CA ALA A 275 8.05 -12.20 -17.35
C ALA A 275 7.16 -10.94 -17.25
N GLN A 276 6.63 -10.43 -18.38
CA GLN A 276 5.67 -9.32 -18.36
C GLN A 276 4.39 -9.71 -17.61
N GLU A 277 3.87 -10.92 -17.86
CA GLU A 277 2.70 -11.43 -17.14
C GLU A 277 2.97 -11.55 -15.63
N LEU A 278 4.16 -12.03 -15.22
CA LEU A 278 4.55 -12.13 -13.82
C LEU A 278 4.61 -10.76 -13.13
N VAL A 279 5.09 -9.70 -13.81
CA VAL A 279 5.05 -8.33 -13.27
C VAL A 279 3.60 -7.91 -13.00
N VAL A 280 2.70 -8.14 -13.96
CA VAL A 280 1.28 -7.80 -13.79
C VAL A 280 0.65 -8.61 -12.65
N LEU A 281 0.98 -9.90 -12.53
CA LEU A 281 0.47 -10.78 -11.46
C LEU A 281 0.94 -10.30 -10.08
N ILE A 282 2.23 -10.06 -9.89
CA ILE A 282 2.77 -9.57 -8.62
C ILE A 282 2.14 -8.22 -8.24
N ILE A 283 1.99 -7.30 -9.19
CA ILE A 283 1.31 -6.02 -8.94
C ILE A 283 -0.16 -6.22 -8.55
N SER A 284 -0.84 -7.20 -9.13
CA SER A 284 -2.21 -7.56 -8.76
C SER A 284 -2.28 -8.01 -7.29
N LEU A 285 -1.30 -8.78 -6.82
CA LEU A 285 -1.24 -9.25 -5.42
C LEU A 285 -1.14 -8.10 -4.40
N PHE A 286 -0.54 -6.96 -4.75
CA PHE A 286 -0.51 -5.77 -3.88
C PHE A 286 -1.90 -5.15 -3.66
N LEU A 287 -2.88 -5.47 -4.51
CA LEU A 287 -4.24 -4.99 -4.36
C LEU A 287 -5.08 -5.87 -3.44
N ASP A 288 -4.63 -7.07 -3.08
CA ASP A 288 -5.34 -7.88 -2.09
C ASP A 288 -4.91 -7.49 -0.68
N ARG A 289 -5.87 -6.98 0.11
CA ARG A 289 -5.61 -6.54 1.49
C ARG A 289 -5.11 -7.68 2.39
N GLN A 290 -5.46 -8.93 2.09
CA GLN A 290 -5.01 -10.09 2.86
C GLN A 290 -3.51 -10.35 2.70
N LEU A 291 -2.89 -9.77 1.66
CA LEU A 291 -1.47 -9.94 1.35
C LEU A 291 -0.58 -8.77 1.81
N VAL A 292 -1.13 -7.77 2.51
CA VAL A 292 -0.36 -6.61 2.98
C VAL A 292 0.84 -7.01 3.83
N GLY A 293 0.70 -8.06 4.66
CA GLY A 293 1.79 -8.60 5.47
C GLY A 293 2.96 -9.19 4.66
N LEU A 294 2.78 -9.43 3.36
CA LEU A 294 3.80 -9.95 2.45
C LEU A 294 4.46 -8.87 1.58
N ALA A 295 4.20 -7.58 1.83
CA ALA A 295 4.68 -6.47 1.00
C ALA A 295 6.19 -6.51 0.73
N ILE A 296 7.02 -6.82 1.72
CA ILE A 296 8.48 -6.90 1.56
C ILE A 296 8.86 -7.97 0.52
N ILE A 297 8.31 -9.17 0.66
CA ILE A 297 8.60 -10.31 -0.22
C ILE A 297 8.04 -10.04 -1.63
N LEU A 298 6.87 -9.38 -1.73
CA LEU A 298 6.31 -8.95 -3.01
C LEU A 298 7.21 -7.91 -3.70
N HIS A 299 7.76 -6.94 -2.97
CA HIS A 299 8.68 -5.95 -3.53
C HIS A 299 9.99 -6.59 -4.00
N GLU A 300 10.59 -7.47 -3.21
CA GLU A 300 11.80 -8.21 -3.59
C GLU A 300 11.58 -9.06 -4.85
N SER A 301 10.43 -9.75 -4.92
CA SER A 301 10.06 -10.53 -6.09
C SER A 301 9.81 -9.63 -7.31
N LEU A 302 9.05 -8.54 -7.16
CA LEU A 302 8.78 -7.59 -8.24
C LEU A 302 10.08 -7.02 -8.82
N LEU A 303 10.99 -6.60 -7.93
CA LEU A 303 12.29 -6.08 -8.31
C LEU A 303 13.13 -7.13 -9.05
N SER A 304 13.10 -8.38 -8.59
CA SER A 304 13.79 -9.49 -9.27
C SER A 304 13.24 -9.70 -10.68
N VAL A 305 11.92 -9.63 -10.89
CA VAL A 305 11.32 -9.73 -12.24
C VAL A 305 11.71 -8.53 -13.11
N ILE A 306 11.62 -7.30 -12.59
CA ILE A 306 11.99 -6.08 -13.33
C ILE A 306 13.47 -6.09 -13.74
N ASN A 307 14.35 -6.55 -12.86
CA ASN A 307 15.79 -6.62 -13.14
C ASN A 307 16.14 -7.76 -14.09
N SER A 308 15.29 -8.79 -14.19
CA SER A 308 15.51 -9.90 -15.11
C SER A 308 15.42 -9.53 -16.59
N PHE A 309 14.78 -8.40 -16.95
CA PHE A 309 14.66 -7.95 -18.34
C PHE A 309 16.03 -7.54 -18.92
N LYS A 310 16.23 -7.75 -20.22
CA LYS A 310 17.42 -7.22 -20.93
C LYS A 310 17.27 -5.72 -21.16
N ASN A 311 18.38 -5.01 -21.27
CA ASN A 311 18.36 -3.55 -21.46
C ASN A 311 17.68 -3.15 -22.77
N GLU A 312 17.84 -3.94 -23.83
CA GLU A 312 17.29 -3.65 -25.16
C GLU A 312 15.77 -3.89 -25.23
N GLU A 313 15.26 -4.88 -24.49
CA GLU A 313 13.82 -5.21 -24.50
C GLU A 313 13.02 -4.37 -23.50
N TRP A 314 13.66 -3.86 -22.45
CA TRP A 314 13.00 -3.20 -21.33
C TRP A 314 12.07 -2.04 -21.73
N PRO A 315 12.45 -1.09 -22.61
CA PRO A 315 11.57 0.03 -22.96
C PRO A 315 10.21 -0.41 -23.52
N ASN A 316 10.21 -1.40 -24.42
CA ASN A 316 8.99 -1.94 -25.02
C ASN A 316 8.19 -2.78 -24.01
N CYS A 317 8.87 -3.58 -23.18
CA CYS A 317 8.22 -4.39 -22.15
C CYS A 317 7.55 -3.50 -21.09
N CYS A 318 8.22 -2.44 -20.64
CA CYS A 318 7.73 -1.46 -19.69
C CYS A 318 6.42 -0.82 -20.19
N GLU A 319 6.37 -0.39 -21.45
CA GLU A 319 5.16 0.18 -22.05
C GLU A 319 4.02 -0.84 -22.12
N LYS A 320 4.30 -2.09 -22.53
CA LYS A 320 3.29 -3.16 -22.60
C LYS A 320 2.71 -3.52 -21.25
N VAL A 321 3.56 -3.65 -20.23
CA VAL A 321 3.13 -3.91 -18.85
C VAL A 321 2.28 -2.76 -18.34
N ALA A 322 2.70 -1.52 -18.55
CA ALA A 322 1.93 -0.34 -18.13
C ALA A 322 0.54 -0.29 -18.77
N LYS A 323 0.43 -0.58 -20.07
CA LYS A 323 -0.85 -0.68 -20.77
C LYS A 323 -1.72 -1.81 -20.21
N SER A 324 -1.13 -2.99 -19.98
CA SER A 324 -1.84 -4.15 -19.43
C SER A 324 -2.45 -3.83 -18.05
N LEU A 325 -1.69 -3.16 -17.18
CA LEU A 325 -2.16 -2.73 -15.85
C LEU A 325 -3.29 -1.72 -15.96
N ALA A 326 -3.14 -0.69 -16.80
CA ALA A 326 -4.17 0.34 -16.98
C ALA A 326 -5.45 -0.19 -17.62
N CYS A 327 -5.37 -1.22 -18.46
CA CYS A 327 -6.53 -1.90 -19.02
C CYS A 327 -7.23 -2.85 -18.03
N ARG A 328 -6.49 -3.43 -17.07
CA ARG A 328 -7.02 -4.42 -16.12
C ARG A 328 -7.68 -3.78 -14.90
N PHE A 329 -7.18 -2.62 -14.44
CA PHE A 329 -7.61 -2.01 -13.19
C PHE A 329 -8.38 -0.70 -13.38
N PRO A 330 -9.38 -0.42 -12.52
CA PRO A 330 -10.09 0.86 -12.55
C PRO A 330 -9.16 2.02 -12.18
N CYS A 331 -9.36 3.18 -12.80
CA CYS A 331 -8.65 4.40 -12.41
C CYS A 331 -9.36 5.08 -11.24
N ASN A 332 -9.20 4.49 -10.06
CA ASN A 332 -9.63 5.01 -8.77
C ASN A 332 -8.49 4.85 -7.75
N ILE A 333 -8.77 4.81 -6.45
CA ILE A 333 -7.73 4.62 -5.42
C ILE A 333 -6.81 3.40 -5.66
N ASN A 334 -7.31 2.34 -6.32
CA ASN A 334 -6.53 1.14 -6.62
C ASN A 334 -5.42 1.41 -7.66
N CYS A 335 -5.61 2.34 -8.60
CA CYS A 335 -4.54 2.68 -9.54
C CYS A 335 -3.38 3.40 -8.83
N LEU A 336 -3.68 4.20 -7.79
CA LEU A 336 -2.64 4.79 -6.94
C LEU A 336 -1.88 3.70 -6.19
N ARG A 337 -2.57 2.69 -5.65
CA ARG A 337 -1.92 1.53 -5.02
C ARG A 337 -1.03 0.74 -5.98
N VAL A 338 -1.47 0.54 -7.22
CA VAL A 338 -0.64 -0.06 -8.27
C VAL A 338 0.64 0.75 -8.47
N VAL A 339 0.55 2.07 -8.62
CA VAL A 339 1.72 2.94 -8.81
C VAL A 339 2.63 2.94 -7.58
N GLU A 340 2.06 2.99 -6.37
CA GLU A 340 2.79 2.96 -5.11
C GLU A 340 3.56 1.64 -4.89
N SER A 341 2.99 0.51 -5.34
CA SER A 341 3.61 -0.81 -5.21
C SER A 341 4.94 -0.95 -5.96
N ILE A 342 5.16 -0.12 -6.99
CA ILE A 342 6.40 -0.08 -7.74
C ILE A 342 7.34 0.89 -7.03
N VAL A 343 8.23 0.38 -6.19
CA VAL A 343 9.16 1.23 -5.43
C VAL A 343 10.18 1.85 -6.38
N GLY A 344 10.18 3.17 -6.51
CA GLY A 344 11.04 3.92 -7.42
C GLY A 344 12.50 4.01 -6.95
N ILE A 345 13.13 2.89 -6.57
CA ILE A 345 14.52 2.85 -6.07
C ILE A 345 15.50 2.93 -7.25
N ASP A 346 15.41 1.97 -8.18
CA ASP A 346 16.29 1.86 -9.34
C ASP A 346 15.70 2.51 -10.60
N GLY A 347 16.54 2.66 -11.64
CA GLY A 347 16.15 3.31 -12.89
C GLY A 347 14.99 2.63 -13.62
N ARG A 348 14.91 1.29 -13.60
CA ARG A 348 13.84 0.55 -14.28
C ARG A 348 12.54 0.65 -13.51
N SER A 349 12.57 0.50 -12.18
CA SER A 349 11.36 0.66 -11.37
C SER A 349 10.80 2.09 -11.47
N LYS A 350 11.66 3.12 -11.51
CA LYS A 350 11.23 4.51 -11.79
C LYS A 350 10.55 4.65 -13.16
N GLN A 351 11.14 4.07 -14.20
CA GLN A 351 10.55 4.08 -15.54
C GLN A 351 9.20 3.38 -15.58
N LEU A 352 9.07 2.20 -14.95
CA LEU A 352 7.81 1.47 -14.88
C LEU A 352 6.75 2.26 -14.11
N ARG A 353 7.10 2.79 -12.93
CA ARG A 353 6.19 3.60 -12.11
C ARG A 353 5.65 4.80 -12.88
N SER A 354 6.53 5.52 -13.59
CA SER A 354 6.15 6.64 -14.45
C SER A 354 5.24 6.19 -15.61
N ALA A 355 5.61 5.11 -16.30
CA ALA A 355 4.85 4.60 -17.44
C ALA A 355 3.43 4.14 -17.02
N VAL A 356 3.31 3.44 -15.90
CA VAL A 356 2.04 2.97 -15.34
C VAL A 356 1.14 4.16 -14.98
N ALA A 357 1.70 5.17 -14.29
CA ALA A 357 0.95 6.37 -13.93
C ALA A 357 0.43 7.13 -15.17
N LEU A 358 1.26 7.24 -16.21
CA LEU A 358 0.87 7.82 -17.50
C LEU A 358 -0.25 7.03 -18.19
N GLN A 359 -0.17 5.70 -18.22
CA GLN A 359 -1.19 4.88 -18.89
C GLN A 359 -2.54 4.95 -18.17
N PHE A 360 -2.57 4.99 -16.83
CA PHE A 360 -3.82 5.23 -16.09
C PHE A 360 -4.42 6.62 -16.40
N LEU A 361 -3.59 7.68 -16.45
CA LEU A 361 -4.04 9.02 -16.85
C LEU A 361 -4.61 9.04 -18.26
N ALA A 362 -3.87 8.51 -19.23
CA ALA A 362 -4.27 8.50 -20.64
C ALA A 362 -5.59 7.75 -20.84
N THR A 363 -5.74 6.59 -20.18
CA THR A 363 -6.96 5.77 -20.22
C THR A 363 -8.15 6.52 -19.63
N SER A 364 -7.96 7.20 -18.50
CA SER A 364 -9.02 7.94 -17.81
C SER A 364 -9.48 9.18 -18.57
N LEU A 365 -8.54 9.88 -19.21
CA LEU A 365 -8.83 11.02 -20.06
C LEU A 365 -9.32 10.62 -21.47
N LYS A 366 -9.48 9.30 -21.73
CA LYS A 366 -9.88 8.71 -23.02
C LYS A 366 -9.02 9.18 -24.19
N LYS A 367 -7.74 9.46 -23.93
CA LYS A 367 -6.78 9.92 -24.94
C LYS A 367 -6.05 8.72 -25.52
N LYS A 368 -6.17 8.54 -26.84
CA LYS A 368 -5.41 7.53 -27.59
C LYS A 368 -3.92 7.87 -27.73
N ILE A 369 -3.53 9.11 -27.45
CA ILE A 369 -2.19 9.64 -27.69
C ILE A 369 -1.53 9.97 -26.34
N CYS A 370 -0.39 9.35 -26.05
CA CYS A 370 0.46 9.59 -24.87
C CYS A 370 1.35 10.85 -25.05
N ASP A 371 0.81 11.91 -25.63
CA ASP A 371 1.53 13.17 -25.82
C ASP A 371 1.44 13.97 -24.51
N ALA A 372 2.61 14.23 -23.92
CA ALA A 372 2.73 14.79 -22.60
C ALA A 372 2.05 16.15 -22.48
N GLU A 373 2.22 17.01 -23.49
CA GLU A 373 1.61 18.35 -23.51
C GLU A 373 0.09 18.24 -23.59
N LYS A 374 -0.44 17.38 -24.47
CA LYS A 374 -1.89 17.20 -24.64
C LYS A 374 -2.56 16.67 -23.38
N ILE A 375 -1.89 15.80 -22.62
CA ILE A 375 -2.39 15.29 -21.34
C ILE A 375 -2.46 16.43 -20.33
N LEU A 376 -1.39 17.21 -20.18
CA LEU A 376 -1.36 18.32 -19.23
C LEU A 376 -2.35 19.44 -19.60
N ILE A 377 -2.49 19.77 -20.88
CA ILE A 377 -3.52 20.70 -21.36
C ILE A 377 -4.91 20.19 -21.00
N SER A 378 -5.16 18.88 -21.17
CA SER A 378 -6.46 18.29 -20.83
C SER A 378 -6.73 18.35 -19.32
N LEU A 379 -5.71 18.13 -18.47
CA LEU A 379 -5.82 18.26 -17.03
C LEU A 379 -6.06 19.72 -16.60
N ALA A 380 -5.34 20.68 -17.19
CA ALA A 380 -5.48 22.10 -16.89
C ALA A 380 -6.85 22.67 -17.32
N ALA A 381 -7.49 22.05 -18.32
CA ALA A 381 -8.80 22.44 -18.84
C ALA A 381 -10.00 21.92 -18.01
N ILE A 382 -9.76 21.07 -17.00
CA ILE A 382 -10.84 20.57 -16.13
C ILE A 382 -11.42 21.75 -15.34
N ASN A 383 -12.73 21.96 -15.47
CA ASN A 383 -13.42 23.06 -14.79
C ASN A 383 -13.75 22.69 -13.34
N LEU A 384 -12.82 23.01 -12.43
CA LEU A 384 -12.97 22.74 -10.99
C LEU A 384 -14.09 23.54 -10.32
N LYS A 385 -14.53 24.65 -10.92
CA LYS A 385 -15.64 25.46 -10.39
C LYS A 385 -17.01 24.85 -10.68
N ASP A 386 -17.09 23.90 -11.61
CA ASP A 386 -18.34 23.19 -11.88
C ASP A 386 -18.70 22.32 -10.67
N LYS A 387 -19.91 22.48 -10.14
CA LYS A 387 -20.43 21.67 -9.03
C LYS A 387 -20.47 20.17 -9.36
N LYS A 388 -20.55 19.81 -10.65
CA LYS A 388 -20.53 18.42 -11.12
C LYS A 388 -19.13 17.84 -11.31
N CYS A 389 -18.07 18.63 -11.12
CA CYS A 389 -16.71 18.14 -11.22
C CYS A 389 -16.41 17.17 -10.07
N ASP A 390 -15.96 15.97 -10.43
CA ASP A 390 -15.49 14.97 -9.48
C ASP A 390 -14.08 15.33 -8.97
N LEU A 391 -14.02 15.84 -7.75
CA LEU A 391 -12.77 16.25 -7.10
C LEU A 391 -11.96 15.06 -6.58
N PHE A 392 -12.61 13.93 -6.27
CA PHE A 392 -11.90 12.70 -5.95
C PHE A 392 -11.10 12.23 -7.17
N GLN A 393 -11.74 12.20 -8.34
CA GLN A 393 -11.06 11.84 -9.58
C GLN A 393 -9.94 12.83 -9.92
N MET A 394 -10.14 14.12 -9.64
CA MET A 394 -9.06 15.11 -9.79
C MET A 394 -7.87 14.82 -8.86
N TYR A 395 -8.11 14.41 -7.62
CA TYR A 395 -7.06 14.01 -6.68
C TYR A 395 -6.25 12.81 -7.20
N VAL A 396 -6.94 11.81 -7.77
CA VAL A 396 -6.30 10.67 -8.45
C VAL A 396 -5.44 11.16 -9.61
N TYR A 397 -5.95 12.05 -10.46
CA TYR A 397 -5.18 12.61 -11.58
C TYR A 397 -3.94 13.37 -11.15
N LEU A 398 -4.03 14.21 -10.12
CA LEU A 398 -2.86 14.91 -9.57
C LEU A 398 -1.80 13.94 -9.06
N SER A 399 -2.22 12.89 -8.36
CA SER A 399 -1.32 11.87 -7.81
C SER A 399 -0.64 11.04 -8.91
N LEU A 400 -1.36 10.68 -9.97
CA LEU A 400 -0.76 10.00 -11.12
C LEU A 400 0.18 10.94 -11.89
N ALA A 401 -0.19 12.21 -12.08
CA ALA A 401 0.63 13.18 -12.82
C ALA A 401 1.94 13.47 -12.09
N GLU A 402 1.89 13.59 -10.76
CA GLU A 402 3.07 13.68 -9.90
C GLU A 402 4.01 12.49 -10.13
N ASN A 403 3.53 11.26 -10.02
CA ASN A 403 4.36 10.06 -10.19
C ASN A 403 4.91 9.92 -11.62
N TRP A 404 4.13 10.29 -12.63
CA TRP A 404 4.57 10.31 -14.01
C TRP A 404 5.69 11.33 -14.23
N LEU A 405 5.50 12.59 -13.83
CA LEU A 405 6.46 13.66 -14.07
C LEU A 405 7.73 13.52 -13.22
N LEU A 406 7.61 13.07 -11.97
CA LEU A 406 8.73 12.94 -11.04
C LEU A 406 9.76 11.90 -11.52
N PHE A 407 9.29 10.78 -12.09
CA PHE A 407 10.15 9.65 -12.45
C PHE A 407 10.47 9.57 -13.95
N ASN A 408 9.96 10.50 -14.77
CA ASN A 408 10.28 10.55 -16.18
C ASN A 408 11.48 11.47 -16.48
N ALA A 409 12.65 10.85 -16.64
CA ALA A 409 13.89 11.57 -16.96
C ALA A 409 13.81 12.41 -18.25
N THR A 410 13.03 11.97 -19.25
CA THR A 410 12.94 12.65 -20.55
C THR A 410 12.14 13.96 -20.52
N LEU A 411 11.34 14.16 -19.47
CA LEU A 411 10.49 15.34 -19.31
C LEU A 411 11.09 16.37 -18.36
N LYS A 412 12.11 15.99 -17.59
CA LYS A 412 12.71 16.82 -16.54
C LYS A 412 13.23 18.16 -17.06
N ASP A 413 13.70 18.21 -18.31
CA ASP A 413 14.31 19.42 -18.88
C ASP A 413 13.39 20.17 -19.86
N LYS A 414 12.13 19.74 -19.99
CA LYS A 414 11.17 20.38 -20.92
C LYS A 414 10.41 21.51 -20.22
N ALA A 415 10.85 22.75 -20.43
CA ALA A 415 10.24 23.95 -19.84
C ALA A 415 8.72 24.05 -20.06
N ALA A 416 8.23 23.74 -21.27
CA ALA A 416 6.81 23.76 -21.61
C ALA A 416 5.96 22.81 -20.74
N ILE A 417 6.52 21.63 -20.40
CA ILE A 417 5.84 20.64 -19.55
C ILE A 417 5.72 21.16 -18.11
N HIS A 418 6.77 21.79 -17.59
CA HIS A 418 6.75 22.40 -16.25
C HIS A 418 5.77 23.57 -16.16
N GLU A 419 5.70 24.40 -17.19
CA GLU A 419 4.76 25.52 -17.24
C GLU A 419 3.30 25.03 -17.27
N LEU A 420 2.99 24.03 -18.11
CA LEU A 420 1.67 23.42 -18.17
C LEU A 420 1.30 22.74 -16.85
N TRP A 421 2.24 22.03 -16.22
CA TRP A 421 2.02 21.39 -14.93
C TRP A 421 1.79 22.41 -13.82
N GLY A 422 2.63 23.45 -13.73
CA GLY A 422 2.45 24.55 -12.79
C GLY A 422 1.12 25.29 -12.99
N THR A 423 0.64 25.40 -14.23
CA THR A 423 -0.69 25.96 -14.53
C THR A 423 -1.81 25.05 -14.03
N CYS A 424 -1.73 23.74 -14.27
CA CYS A 424 -2.69 22.78 -13.72
C CYS A 424 -2.73 22.84 -12.18
N LEU A 425 -1.58 22.87 -11.53
CA LEU A 425 -1.50 22.95 -10.08
C LEU A 425 -2.03 24.27 -9.53
N ARG A 426 -1.72 25.41 -10.16
CA ARG A 426 -2.28 26.72 -9.78
C ARG A 426 -3.80 26.68 -9.86
N ASN A 427 -4.36 26.18 -10.97
CA ASN A 427 -5.80 26.01 -11.13
C ASN A 427 -6.40 25.15 -10.02
N CYS A 428 -5.74 24.07 -9.59
CA CYS A 428 -6.19 23.23 -8.48
C CYS A 428 -6.13 23.93 -7.12
N SER A 429 -5.05 24.66 -6.86
CA SER A 429 -4.82 25.31 -5.57
C SER A 429 -5.69 26.56 -5.36
N SER A 430 -5.90 27.38 -6.39
CA SER A 430 -6.63 28.64 -6.31
C SER A 430 -8.04 28.59 -6.91
N GLY A 431 -8.33 27.59 -7.75
CA GLY A 431 -9.64 27.42 -8.38
C GLY A 431 -10.68 26.79 -7.47
N ILE A 432 -10.26 26.14 -6.39
CA ILE A 432 -11.11 25.58 -5.34
C ILE A 432 -11.06 26.53 -4.14
N THR A 433 -12.21 27.08 -3.75
CA THR A 433 -12.28 28.00 -2.62
C THR A 433 -12.02 27.28 -1.29
N ILE A 434 -11.45 27.97 -0.29
CA ILE A 434 -11.23 27.37 1.04
C ILE A 434 -12.54 26.96 1.72
N THR A 435 -13.64 27.62 1.37
CA THR A 435 -15.01 27.34 1.82
C THR A 435 -15.72 26.31 0.94
N ASP A 436 -15.03 25.65 0.01
CA ASP A 436 -15.61 24.59 -0.81
C ASP A 436 -15.74 23.31 0.03
N LEU A 437 -17.00 22.94 0.32
CA LEU A 437 -17.35 21.82 1.18
C LEU A 437 -17.49 20.49 0.42
N ARG A 438 -17.26 20.46 -0.90
CA ARG A 438 -17.34 19.21 -1.68
C ARG A 438 -16.27 18.21 -1.21
N SER A 439 -16.61 16.93 -1.21
CA SER A 439 -15.67 15.83 -0.93
C SER A 439 -14.36 16.01 -1.71
N TYR A 440 -13.22 15.76 -1.06
CA TYR A 440 -11.87 15.91 -1.63
C TYR A 440 -11.43 17.33 -2.04
N ALA A 441 -12.26 18.38 -1.91
CA ALA A 441 -11.88 19.75 -2.26
C ALA A 441 -10.63 20.22 -1.50
N SER A 442 -10.60 20.00 -0.20
CA SER A 442 -9.44 20.33 0.63
C SER A 442 -8.19 19.50 0.26
N ASN A 443 -8.37 18.21 -0.07
CA ASN A 443 -7.28 17.30 -0.43
C ASN A 443 -6.62 17.71 -1.75
N VAL A 444 -7.42 18.01 -2.78
CA VAL A 444 -6.94 18.49 -4.09
C VAL A 444 -6.18 19.80 -3.93
N ARG A 445 -6.75 20.76 -3.21
CA ARG A 445 -6.15 22.08 -2.96
C ARG A 445 -4.81 21.95 -2.21
N SER A 446 -4.79 21.19 -1.12
CA SER A 446 -3.61 21.01 -0.27
C SER A 446 -2.50 20.27 -1.01
N LYS A 447 -2.83 19.19 -1.72
CA LYS A 447 -1.87 18.46 -2.54
C LYS A 447 -1.29 19.35 -3.65
N ALA A 448 -2.13 20.10 -4.36
CA ALA A 448 -1.66 20.98 -5.42
C ALA A 448 -0.75 22.10 -4.88
N SER A 449 -1.10 22.69 -3.73
CA SER A 449 -0.28 23.69 -3.06
C SER A 449 1.09 23.14 -2.64
N TYR A 450 1.11 21.94 -2.04
CA TYR A 450 2.35 21.25 -1.67
C TYR A 450 3.25 21.00 -2.90
N LEU A 451 2.66 20.50 -4.00
CA LEU A 451 3.40 20.23 -5.23
C LEU A 451 3.95 21.51 -5.89
N LEU A 452 3.20 22.62 -5.83
CA LEU A 452 3.68 23.92 -6.32
C LEU A 452 4.93 24.39 -5.58
N GLN A 453 4.93 24.30 -4.25
CA GLN A 453 6.08 24.67 -3.43
C GLN A 453 7.31 23.82 -3.78
N GLY A 454 7.11 22.53 -4.00
CA GLY A 454 8.16 21.62 -4.46
C GLY A 454 8.70 21.96 -5.86
N SER A 455 7.84 22.41 -6.77
CA SER A 455 8.21 22.79 -8.14
C SER A 455 8.94 24.12 -8.24
N THR A 456 8.75 25.06 -7.32
CA THR A 456 9.44 26.36 -7.32
C THR A 456 10.83 26.34 -6.67
N SER A 457 11.22 25.24 -6.01
CA SER A 457 12.51 25.13 -5.30
C SER A 457 13.64 24.45 -6.10
N LYS A 458 13.45 24.23 -7.42
CA LYS A 458 14.43 23.53 -8.27
C LYS A 458 14.98 24.40 -9.40
#